data_AF-A0A350H5D1-F1
#
_entry.id   AF-A0A350H5D1-F1
#
_cell.length_a   1.000
_cell.length_b   1.000
_cell.length_c   1.000
_cell.angle_alpha   90.00
_cell.angle_beta   90.00
_cell.angle_gamma   90.00
#
_symmetry.space_group_name_H-M   'P 1'
#
loop_
_entity.id
_entity.type
_entity.pdbx_description
1 polymer ?
#
loop_
_entity_poly.entity_id
_entity_poly.type
_entity_poly.pdbx_seq_one_letter_code
_entity_poly.pdbx_strand_id
1 'polypeptide(L)' 'MQDAVIKSSICTGEMVAGFKNKSDGHFTEVMVIRNKEDEEYFKNSFGLDEVKKEY' A
#
# COMPACT_ATOMS: atom_id res chain seq x y z
N MET A 1 -11.01 6.34 -9.66
CA MET A 1 -11.06 5.06 -8.92
C MET A 1 -9.66 4.81 -8.41
N GLN A 2 -9.50 4.42 -7.15
CA GLN A 2 -8.17 4.18 -6.56
C GLN A 2 -8.09 2.72 -6.10
N ASP A 3 -6.92 2.10 -6.28
CA ASP A 3 -6.61 0.78 -5.75
C ASP A 3 -5.69 0.91 -4.55
N ALA A 4 -5.93 0.11 -3.52
CA ALA A 4 -4.99 -0.04 -2.42
C ALA A 4 -3.79 -0.86 -2.88
N VAL A 5 -2.59 -0.29 -2.76
CA VAL A 5 -1.33 -0.89 -3.23
C VAL A 5 -0.25 -0.75 -2.17
N ILE A 6 0.49 -1.83 -1.94
CA ILE A 6 1.75 -1.81 -1.20
C ILE A 6 2.88 -1.82 -2.22
N LYS A 7 3.72 -0.79 -2.20
CA LYS A 7 4.94 -0.72 -3.00
C LYS A 7 6.14 -1.13 -2.16
N SER A 8 6.95 -2.06 -2.66
CA SER A 8 8.26 -2.35 -2.10
C SER A 8 9.33 -1.56 -2.83
N SER A 9 10.18 -0.86 -2.10
CA SER A 9 11.35 -0.21 -2.66
C SER A 9 12.47 -1.24 -2.81
N ILE A 10 12.86 -1.55 -4.05
CA ILE A 10 13.96 -2.50 -4.33
C ILE A 10 15.32 -2.00 -3.82
N CYS A 11 15.46 -0.70 -3.59
CA CYS A 11 16.71 -0.09 -3.15
C CYS A 11 16.86 -0.07 -1.63
N THR A 12 15.77 0.08 -0.88
CA THR A 12 15.80 0.20 0.59
C THR A 12 15.14 -0.97 1.32
N GLY A 13 14.38 -1.81 0.62
CA GLY A 13 13.56 -2.87 1.21
C GLY A 13 12.34 -2.37 1.98
N GLU A 14 12.08 -1.06 1.96
CA GLU A 14 10.92 -0.47 2.64
C GLU A 14 9.64 -0.74 1.84
N MET A 15 8.60 -1.17 2.54
CA MET A 15 7.27 -1.31 1.97
C MET A 15 6.41 -0.12 2.39
N VAL A 16 5.68 0.47 1.45
CA VAL A 16 4.78 1.60 1.69
C VAL A 16 3.38 1.23 1.19
N ALA A 17 2.40 1.22 2.08
CA ALA A 17 1.00 1.11 1.73
C ALA A 17 0.45 2.48 1.32
N GLY A 18 -0.34 2.47 0.26
CA GLY A 18 -0.94 3.68 -0.27
C GLY A 18 -2.04 3.39 -1.26
N PHE A 19 -2.53 4.45 -1.89
CA PHE A 19 -3.57 4.37 -2.91
C PHE A 19 -3.03 4.80 -4.26
N LYS A 20 -3.24 3.96 -5.27
CA LYS A 20 -2.87 4.25 -6.65
C LYS A 20 -4.11 4.66 -7.41
N ASN A 21 -4.13 5.90 -7.90
CA ASN A 21 -5.20 6.38 -8.75
C ASN A 21 -5.07 5.78 -10.16
N LYS A 22 -6.13 5.12 -10.63
CA LYS A 22 -6.14 4.45 -11.94
C LYS A 22 -6.15 5.42 -13.10
N SER A 23 -6.60 6.65 -12.88
CA SER A 23 -6.80 7.64 -13.95
C SER A 23 -5.50 8.34 -14.37
N ASP A 24 -4.61 8.63 -13.41
CA ASP A 24 -3.35 9.36 -13.62
C ASP A 24 -2.11 8.56 -13.20
N GLY A 25 -2.28 7.40 -12.54
CA GLY A 25 -1.20 6.58 -12.01
C GLY A 25 -0.56 7.14 -10.72
N HIS A 26 -1.11 8.23 -10.17
CA HIS A 26 -0.57 8.87 -8.98
C HIS A 26 -0.68 7.93 -7.78
N PHE A 27 0.42 7.77 -7.05
CA PHE A 27 0.47 6.95 -5.85
C PHE A 27 0.55 7.86 -4.62
N THR A 28 -0.48 7.79 -3.79
CA THR A 28 -0.54 8.50 -2.53
C THR A 28 -0.07 7.57 -1.41
N GLU A 29 1.07 7.91 -0.83
CA GLU A 29 1.66 7.19 0.30
C GLU A 29 0.84 7.46 1.56
N VAL A 30 0.50 6.40 2.30
CA VAL A 30 -0.32 6.50 3.52
C VAL A 30 0.49 6.09 4.74
N MET A 31 1.15 4.92 4.68
CA MET A 31 1.96 4.43 5.78
C MET A 31 3.07 3.49 5.33
N VAL A 32 4.13 3.43 6.13
CA VAL A 32 5.20 2.43 5.97
C VAL A 32 4.74 1.12 6.61
N ILE A 33 4.94 0.01 5.90
CA ILE A 33 4.67 -1.36 6.33
C ILE A 33 6.02 -2.00 6.68
N ARG A 34 6.23 -2.36 7.94
CA ARG A 34 7.45 -3.04 8.40
C ARG A 34 7.20 -4.50 8.71
N ASN A 35 5.99 -4.83 9.15
CA ASN A 35 5.58 -6.18 9.49
C ASN A 35 4.16 -6.49 8.99
N LYS A 36 3.70 -7.71 9.24
CA LYS A 36 2.36 -8.14 8.86
C LYS A 36 1.26 -7.42 9.66
N GLU A 37 1.55 -7.01 10.90
CA GLU A 37 0.60 -6.26 11.74
C GLU A 37 0.28 -4.90 11.12
N ASP A 38 1.28 -4.20 10.55
CA ASP A 38 1.08 -2.94 9.83
C ASP A 38 0.19 -3.14 8.59
N GLU A 39 0.35 -4.26 7.89
CA GLU A 39 -0.49 -4.61 6.73
C GLU A 39 -1.94 -4.86 7.15
N GLU A 40 -2.16 -5.62 8.22
CA GLU A 40 -3.50 -5.86 8.76
C GLU A 40 -4.12 -4.58 9.31
N TYR A 41 -3.34 -3.73 9.96
CA TYR A 41 -3.79 -2.42 10.41
C TYR A 41 -4.24 -1.54 9.25
N PHE A 42 -3.48 -1.50 8.16
CA PHE A 42 -3.86 -0.77 6.95
C PHE A 42 -5.18 -1.31 6.37
N LYS A 43 -5.30 -2.63 6.22
CA LYS A 43 -6.53 -3.27 5.74
C LYS A 43 -7.74 -2.93 6.61
N ASN A 44 -7.61 -3.08 7.92
CA ASN A 44 -8.68 -2.80 8.87
C ASN A 44 -9.04 -1.31 8.91
N SER A 45 -8.06 -0.42 8.81
CA SER A 45 -8.28 1.04 8.84
C SER A 45 -9.11 1.53 7.64
N PHE A 46 -8.96 0.87 6.49
CA PHE A 46 -9.66 1.24 5.25
C PHE A 46 -10.75 0.25 4.83
N GLY A 47 -11.04 -0.77 5.66
CA GLY A 47 -12.05 -1.80 5.36
C GLY A 47 -11.73 -2.61 4.10
N LEU A 48 -10.45 -2.89 3.86
CA LEU A 48 -9.97 -3.62 2.69
C LEU A 48 -9.83 -5.11 3.02
N ASP A 49 -10.43 -5.98 2.22
CA ASP A 49 -10.21 -7.44 2.33
C ASP A 49 -8.81 -7.83 1.79
N GLU A 50 -8.38 -7.20 0.69
CA GLU A 50 -7.11 -7.48 0.04
C GLU A 50 -6.42 -6.19 -0.41
N VAL A 51 -5.09 -6.22 -0.42
CA VAL A 51 -4.24 -5.12 -0.91
C VAL A 51 -3.25 -5.68 -1.92
N LYS A 52 -3.11 -5.01 -3.06
CA LYS A 52 -2.20 -5.46 -4.13
C LYS A 52 -0.75 -5.13 -3.75
N LYS A 53 0.16 -6.09 -3.87
CA LYS A 53 1.60 -5.85 -3.68
C LYS A 53 2.28 -5.63 -5.03
N GLU A 54 2.92 -4.47 -5.21
CA GLU A 54 3.77 -4.13 -6.35
C GLU A 54 5.22 -4.10 -5.85
N TYR A 55 6.09 -4.89 -6.50
CA TYR A 55 7.52 -5.00 -6.21
C TYR A 55 8.34 -4.37 -7.34
#